data_AF-A0A3D2B9N9-F1
#
_entry.id   AF-A0A3D2B9N9-F1
#
_cell.length_a   1.000
_cell.length_b   1.000
_cell.length_c   1.000
_cell.angle_alpha   90.00
_cell.angle_beta   90.00
_cell.angle_gamma   90.00
#
_symmetry.space_group_name_H-M   'P 1'
#
loop_
_entity.id
_entity.type
_entity.pdbx_description
1 polymer ?
#
loop_
_entity_poly.entity_id
_entity_poly.type
_entity_poly.pdbx_seq_one_letter_code
_entity_poly.pdbx_strand_id
1 'polypeptide(L)'
;VINQVTISDERKKKYDFSTPYTVSGIQALVKKGNEGSIKSPADLKGKKVGVGLGTNYEEWLRKNVQGVDTRTYDDDPTKYQDLRVGRIDAILVDRLAALDLVKKTNNTLAVAGDAFSRQEAGVAIRKGNEDLVKAVDGAIAEMQKDGSLKALSEKWFGADVTK
;
A
#
# COMPACT_ATOMS: atom_id res chain seq x y z
N VAL A 1 -0.37 -1.78 21.29
CA VAL A 1 -0.20 -2.12 19.86
C VAL A 1 -0.68 -0.93 19.04
N ILE A 2 0.12 -0.43 18.10
CA ILE A 2 -0.25 0.65 17.15
C ILE A 2 -0.35 0.00 15.76
N ASN A 3 -1.50 0.12 15.11
CA ASN A 3 -1.75 -0.44 13.79
C ASN A 3 -1.58 0.64 12.70
N GLN A 4 -1.35 0.22 11.45
CA GLN A 4 -1.38 1.11 10.29
C GLN A 4 -2.82 1.58 10.03
N VAL A 5 -3.20 2.73 10.59
CA VAL A 5 -4.52 3.32 10.39
C VAL A 5 -4.42 4.44 9.37
N THR A 6 -4.99 4.22 8.18
CA THR A 6 -5.15 5.26 7.16
C THR A 6 -5.94 6.45 7.72
N ILE A 7 -5.39 7.65 7.56
CA ILE A 7 -6.04 8.91 7.87
C ILE A 7 -7.13 9.16 6.84
N SER A 8 -8.36 9.37 7.29
CA SER A 8 -9.49 9.75 6.45
C SER A 8 -10.40 10.75 7.16
N ASP A 9 -11.15 11.56 6.43
CA ASP A 9 -12.06 12.55 7.02
C ASP A 9 -13.13 11.91 7.91
N GLU A 10 -13.61 10.73 7.52
CA GLU A 10 -14.56 9.98 8.33
C GLU A 10 -13.94 9.51 9.66
N ARG A 11 -12.67 9.08 9.65
CA ARG A 11 -11.96 8.68 10.87
C ARG A 11 -11.59 9.88 11.73
N LYS A 12 -11.24 11.03 11.13
CA LYS A 12 -10.98 12.30 11.84
C LYS A 12 -12.20 12.83 12.60
N LYS A 13 -13.42 12.43 12.23
CA LYS A 13 -14.63 12.71 13.02
C LYS A 13 -14.63 11.97 14.36
N LYS A 14 -13.98 10.79 14.44
CA LYS A 14 -13.99 9.89 15.61
C LYS A 14 -12.68 9.91 16.41
N TYR A 15 -11.56 10.22 15.78
CA TYR A 15 -10.22 10.17 16.35
C TYR A 15 -9.40 11.40 15.96
N ASP A 16 -8.45 11.75 16.81
CA ASP A 16 -7.34 12.61 16.41
C ASP A 16 -6.22 11.74 15.82
N PHE A 17 -5.35 12.32 15.01
CA PHE A 17 -4.25 11.60 14.37
C PHE A 17 -2.95 12.35 14.57
N SER A 18 -1.87 11.60 14.74
CA SER A 18 -0.52 12.14 14.56
C SER A 18 -0.29 12.57 13.11
N THR A 19 0.81 13.29 12.90
CA THR A 19 1.50 13.38 11.63
C THR A 19 1.71 11.98 11.02
N PRO A 20 1.60 11.83 9.69
CA PRO A 20 1.82 10.54 9.05
C PRO A 20 3.24 10.03 9.29
N TYR A 21 3.36 8.76 9.67
CA TYR A 21 4.65 8.09 9.83
C TYR A 21 4.93 7.07 8.71
N THR A 22 3.91 6.73 7.92
CA THR A 22 4.04 5.92 6.70
C THR A 22 3.10 6.42 5.61
N VAL A 23 3.59 6.32 4.38
CA VAL A 23 2.84 6.56 3.16
C VAL A 23 2.74 5.24 2.42
N SER A 24 1.51 4.81 2.17
CA SER A 24 1.18 3.65 1.37
C SER A 24 0.26 4.06 0.21
N GLY A 25 -0.33 3.07 -0.43
CA GLY A 25 -1.31 3.18 -1.48
C GLY A 25 -1.57 1.82 -2.09
N ILE A 26 -2.47 1.79 -3.06
CA ILE A 26 -2.76 0.61 -3.86
C ILE A 26 -1.64 0.46 -4.88
N GLN A 27 -0.81 -0.56 -4.73
CA GLN A 27 0.33 -0.82 -5.59
C GLN A 27 0.02 -1.94 -6.58
N ALA A 28 0.37 -1.73 -7.85
CA ALA A 28 0.42 -2.79 -8.83
C ALA A 28 1.69 -3.65 -8.64
N LEU A 29 1.50 -4.96 -8.49
CA LEU A 29 2.56 -5.95 -8.60
C LEU A 29 2.46 -6.67 -9.93
N VAL A 30 3.61 -6.89 -10.56
CA VAL A 30 3.75 -7.58 -11.84
C VAL A 30 4.83 -8.66 -11.74
N LYS A 31 4.95 -9.49 -12.77
CA LYS A 31 6.13 -10.33 -12.95
C LYS A 31 7.37 -9.47 -13.14
N LYS A 32 8.51 -9.93 -12.61
CA LYS A 32 9.81 -9.30 -12.89
C LYS A 32 10.04 -9.15 -14.40
N GLY A 33 10.58 -8.01 -14.82
CA GLY A 33 10.77 -7.64 -16.22
C GLY A 33 9.62 -6.80 -16.80
N ASN A 34 8.50 -6.68 -16.10
CA ASN A 34 7.33 -5.90 -16.50
C ASN A 34 7.14 -4.62 -15.67
N GLU A 35 8.15 -4.16 -14.93
CA GLU A 35 8.08 -3.00 -14.02
C GLU A 35 7.57 -1.72 -14.70
N GLY A 36 7.85 -1.56 -15.99
CA GLY A 36 7.41 -0.43 -16.80
C GLY A 36 6.02 -0.56 -17.43
N SER A 37 5.33 -1.70 -17.22
CA SER A 37 4.05 -2.01 -17.90
C SER A 37 2.85 -1.25 -17.35
N ILE A 38 2.94 -0.78 -16.10
CA ILE A 38 1.89 -0.03 -15.42
C ILE A 38 2.55 1.15 -14.73
N LYS A 39 2.23 2.37 -15.17
CA LYS A 39 2.72 3.62 -14.56
C LYS A 39 1.59 4.38 -13.89
N SER A 40 0.37 4.16 -14.36
CA SER A 40 -0.84 4.83 -13.91
C SER A 40 -2.01 3.85 -13.89
N PRO A 41 -3.12 4.20 -13.19
CA PRO A 41 -4.34 3.39 -13.22
C PRO A 41 -4.87 3.13 -14.64
N ALA A 42 -4.65 4.06 -15.58
CA ALA A 42 -5.12 3.92 -16.96
C ALA A 42 -4.46 2.75 -17.71
N ASP A 43 -3.23 2.40 -17.36
CA ASP A 43 -2.48 1.30 -17.99
C ASP A 43 -3.04 -0.10 -17.62
N LEU A 44 -3.91 -0.17 -16.61
CA LEU A 44 -4.62 -1.38 -16.24
C LEU A 44 -5.77 -1.71 -17.23
N LYS A 45 -6.20 -0.75 -18.06
CA LYS A 45 -7.26 -0.98 -19.05
C LYS A 45 -6.86 -2.07 -20.04
N GLY A 46 -7.75 -3.04 -20.25
CA GLY A 46 -7.52 -4.21 -21.10
C GLY A 46 -6.56 -5.26 -20.51
N LYS A 47 -6.05 -5.05 -19.29
CA LYS A 47 -5.24 -6.02 -18.56
C LYS A 47 -6.13 -6.92 -17.70
N LYS A 48 -5.62 -8.11 -17.40
CA LYS A 48 -6.18 -9.02 -16.38
C LYS A 48 -5.58 -8.67 -15.03
N VAL A 49 -6.39 -8.20 -14.10
CA VAL A 49 -5.92 -7.70 -12.81
C VAL A 49 -6.54 -8.50 -11.67
N GLY A 50 -5.68 -9.13 -10.88
CA GLY A 50 -6.05 -9.91 -9.71
C GLY A 50 -6.23 -9.05 -8.46
N VAL A 51 -7.34 -9.22 -7.77
CA VAL A 51 -7.66 -8.57 -6.49
C VAL A 51 -8.28 -9.57 -5.53
N GLY A 52 -8.20 -9.33 -4.22
CA GLY A 52 -8.94 -10.14 -3.25
C GLY A 52 -10.43 -9.83 -3.34
N LEU A 53 -11.28 -10.85 -3.27
CA LEU A 53 -12.74 -10.69 -3.28
C LEU A 53 -13.19 -9.87 -2.07
N GLY A 54 -14.02 -8.85 -2.30
CA GLY A 54 -14.56 -7.98 -1.26
C GLY A 54 -13.54 -7.01 -0.65
N THR A 55 -12.35 -6.89 -1.24
CA THR A 55 -11.32 -5.95 -0.75
C THR A 55 -11.58 -4.53 -1.25
N ASN A 56 -11.03 -3.55 -0.54
CA ASN A 56 -10.98 -2.16 -1.00
C ASN A 56 -10.23 -2.01 -2.33
N TYR A 57 -9.32 -2.92 -2.68
CA TYR A 57 -8.64 -2.93 -3.98
C TYR A 57 -9.60 -3.26 -5.12
N GLU A 58 -10.50 -4.22 -4.91
CA GLU A 58 -11.56 -4.54 -5.86
C GLU A 58 -12.48 -3.35 -6.06
N GLU A 59 -13.00 -2.79 -4.96
CA GLU A 59 -13.90 -1.63 -5.01
C GLU A 59 -13.24 -0.45 -5.75
N TRP A 60 -11.99 -0.14 -5.39
CA TRP A 60 -11.23 0.92 -6.01
C TRP A 60 -11.01 0.67 -7.51
N LEU A 61 -10.62 -0.56 -7.89
CA LEU A 61 -10.38 -0.91 -9.29
C LEU A 61 -11.64 -0.74 -10.13
N ARG A 62 -12.78 -1.29 -9.66
CA ARG A 62 -14.07 -1.19 -10.35
C ARG A 62 -14.57 0.24 -10.49
N LYS A 63 -14.31 1.08 -9.49
CA LYS A 63 -14.74 2.49 -9.48
C LYS A 63 -13.87 3.38 -10.37
N ASN A 64 -12.55 3.15 -10.38
CA ASN A 64 -11.61 4.10 -10.96
C ASN A 64 -11.08 3.69 -12.35
N VAL A 65 -11.14 2.41 -12.71
CA VAL A 65 -10.60 1.94 -14.00
C VAL A 65 -11.63 1.09 -14.73
N GLN A 66 -12.11 1.62 -15.85
CA GLN A 66 -13.08 0.93 -16.72
C GLN A 66 -12.35 0.08 -17.76
N GLY A 67 -12.95 -1.06 -18.12
CA GLY A 67 -12.43 -1.96 -19.15
C GLY A 67 -11.25 -2.83 -18.71
N VAL A 68 -11.09 -3.06 -17.41
CA VAL A 68 -10.16 -4.04 -16.84
C VAL A 68 -10.85 -5.40 -16.74
N ASP A 69 -10.15 -6.49 -17.05
CA ASP A 69 -10.61 -7.85 -16.74
C ASP A 69 -10.26 -8.16 -15.27
N THR A 70 -11.16 -7.77 -14.36
CA THR A 70 -10.98 -7.97 -12.91
C THR A 70 -11.17 -9.44 -12.53
N ARG A 71 -10.13 -10.05 -11.97
CA ARG A 71 -10.13 -11.42 -11.43
C ARG A 71 -10.10 -11.37 -9.91
N THR A 72 -11.13 -11.89 -9.28
CA THR A 72 -11.24 -11.94 -7.81
C THR A 72 -10.75 -13.27 -7.29
N TYR A 73 -10.09 -13.25 -6.14
CA TYR A 73 -9.55 -14.45 -5.47
C TYR A 73 -9.97 -14.47 -4.01
N ASP A 74 -10.28 -15.67 -3.49
CA ASP A 74 -10.60 -15.88 -2.07
C ASP A 74 -9.34 -15.91 -1.19
N ASP A 75 -8.18 -16.21 -1.77
CA ASP A 75 -6.91 -16.29 -1.06
C ASP A 75 -5.75 -15.67 -1.84
N ASP A 76 -4.78 -15.14 -1.09
CA ASP A 76 -3.56 -14.51 -1.61
C ASP A 76 -2.63 -15.48 -2.37
N PRO A 77 -2.36 -16.71 -1.87
CA PRO A 77 -1.53 -17.69 -2.59
C PRO A 77 -1.98 -17.97 -4.02
N THR A 78 -3.28 -18.20 -4.24
CA THR A 78 -3.84 -18.47 -5.58
C THR A 78 -3.68 -17.25 -6.48
N LYS A 79 -3.97 -16.05 -5.99
CA LYS A 79 -3.77 -14.79 -6.71
C LYS A 79 -2.32 -14.60 -7.15
N TYR A 80 -1.36 -14.81 -6.24
CA TYR A 80 0.07 -14.68 -6.53
C TYR A 80 0.55 -15.76 -7.50
N GLN A 81 0.01 -16.98 -7.40
CA GLN A 81 0.34 -18.07 -8.31
C GLN A 81 -0.11 -17.76 -9.74
N ASP A 82 -1.34 -17.26 -9.92
CA ASP A 82 -1.86 -16.89 -11.23
C ASP A 82 -1.06 -15.77 -11.89
N LEU A 83 -0.57 -14.80 -11.09
CA LEU A 83 0.38 -13.80 -11.58
C LEU A 83 1.68 -14.47 -12.02
N ARG A 84 2.25 -15.36 -11.19
CA ARG A 84 3.51 -16.06 -11.45
C ARG A 84 3.46 -16.95 -12.70
N VAL A 85 2.32 -17.57 -13.00
CA VAL A 85 2.17 -18.35 -14.25
C VAL A 85 1.67 -17.52 -15.44
N GLY A 86 1.30 -16.25 -15.22
CA GLY A 86 0.90 -15.33 -16.30
C GLY A 86 -0.54 -15.49 -16.77
N ARG A 87 -1.41 -16.01 -15.90
CA ARG A 87 -2.85 -16.03 -16.13
C ARG A 87 -3.47 -14.64 -15.97
N ILE A 88 -2.84 -13.82 -15.13
CA ILE A 88 -3.13 -12.40 -14.95
C ILE A 88 -1.86 -11.57 -15.18
N ASP A 89 -2.04 -10.30 -15.54
CA ASP A 89 -0.96 -9.38 -15.87
C ASP A 89 -0.42 -8.64 -14.64
N ALA A 90 -1.31 -8.36 -13.69
CA ALA A 90 -0.98 -7.64 -12.46
C ALA A 90 -1.89 -8.05 -11.30
N ILE A 91 -1.48 -7.71 -10.09
CA ILE A 91 -2.32 -7.74 -8.89
C ILE A 91 -2.30 -6.38 -8.21
N LEU A 92 -3.36 -6.06 -7.46
CA LEU A 92 -3.38 -4.87 -6.60
C LEU A 92 -3.36 -5.28 -5.13
N VAL A 93 -2.46 -4.66 -4.36
CA VAL A 93 -2.29 -4.84 -2.91
C VAL A 93 -1.79 -3.54 -2.27
N ASP A 94 -1.72 -3.47 -0.93
CA ASP A 94 -1.07 -2.37 -0.23
C ASP A 94 0.44 -2.29 -0.58
N ARG A 95 0.97 -1.08 -0.74
CA ARG A 95 2.38 -0.85 -1.13
C ARG A 95 3.38 -1.48 -0.15
N LEU A 96 3.12 -1.44 1.15
CA LEU A 96 4.02 -2.03 2.14
C LEU A 96 4.00 -3.56 2.04
N ALA A 97 2.81 -4.14 1.85
CA ALA A 97 2.64 -5.57 1.61
C ALA A 97 3.31 -6.01 0.28
N ALA A 98 3.20 -5.20 -0.77
CA ALA A 98 3.88 -5.41 -2.05
C ALA A 98 5.40 -5.50 -1.88
N LEU A 99 5.99 -4.55 -1.15
CA LEU A 99 7.43 -4.49 -0.92
C LEU A 99 7.93 -5.70 -0.11
N ASP A 100 7.20 -6.11 0.92
CA ASP A 100 7.49 -7.34 1.67
C ASP A 100 7.37 -8.60 0.80
N LEU A 101 6.35 -8.66 -0.06
CA LEU A 101 6.13 -9.80 -0.96
C LEU A 101 7.24 -9.92 -2.02
N VAL A 102 7.75 -8.81 -2.56
CA VAL A 102 8.89 -8.83 -3.50
C VAL A 102 10.12 -9.45 -2.85
N LYS A 103 10.41 -9.10 -1.58
CA LYS A 103 11.50 -9.71 -0.82
C LYS A 103 11.30 -11.21 -0.61
N LYS A 104 10.09 -11.62 -0.20
CA LYS A 104 9.76 -13.05 0.07
C LYS A 104 9.75 -13.93 -1.17
N THR A 105 9.53 -13.34 -2.34
CA THR A 105 9.46 -14.07 -3.62
C THR A 105 10.80 -14.14 -4.35
N ASN A 106 11.92 -13.84 -3.68
CA ASN A 106 13.25 -13.74 -4.28
C ASN A 106 13.27 -12.89 -5.56
N ASN A 107 12.51 -11.79 -5.57
CA ASN A 107 12.34 -10.86 -6.69
C ASN A 107 11.87 -11.54 -7.99
N THR A 108 11.01 -12.56 -7.91
CA THR A 108 10.29 -13.10 -9.10
C THR A 108 9.10 -12.22 -9.48
N LEU A 109 8.61 -11.43 -8.54
CA LEU A 109 7.66 -10.34 -8.73
C LEU A 109 8.35 -9.00 -8.55
N ALA A 110 7.73 -7.95 -9.09
CA ALA A 110 8.23 -6.59 -8.98
C ALA A 110 7.08 -5.59 -8.85
N VAL A 111 7.35 -4.47 -8.20
CA VAL A 111 6.44 -3.33 -8.14
C VAL A 111 6.45 -2.62 -9.50
N ALA A 112 5.27 -2.31 -10.04
CA ALA A 112 5.12 -1.52 -11.26
C ALA A 112 4.59 -0.12 -10.95
N GLY A 113 5.30 0.91 -11.43
CA GLY A 113 4.92 2.31 -11.28
C GLY A 113 4.80 2.78 -9.83
N ASP A 114 4.24 3.97 -9.66
CA ASP A 114 3.94 4.52 -8.34
C ASP A 114 2.66 3.91 -7.76
N ALA A 115 2.55 3.93 -6.44
CA ALA A 115 1.32 3.51 -5.77
C ALA A 115 0.17 4.45 -6.14
N PHE A 116 -0.98 3.87 -6.46
CA PHE A 116 -2.22 4.59 -6.66
C PHE A 116 -2.85 4.92 -5.31
N SER A 117 -3.80 5.87 -5.31
CA SER A 117 -4.60 6.18 -4.13
C SER A 117 -3.73 6.35 -2.88
N ARG A 118 -2.88 7.38 -2.87
CA ARG A 118 -1.99 7.69 -1.75
C ARG A 118 -2.73 7.60 -0.42
N GLN A 119 -2.20 6.81 0.49
CA GLN A 119 -2.79 6.54 1.80
C GLN A 119 -1.76 6.86 2.88
N GLU A 120 -2.04 7.89 3.66
CA GLU A 120 -1.19 8.30 4.77
C GLU A 120 -1.68 7.64 6.04
N ALA A 121 -0.79 6.95 6.75
CA ALA A 121 -1.13 6.33 8.02
C ALA A 121 -0.50 7.10 9.18
N GLY A 122 -1.33 7.34 10.18
CA GLY A 122 -0.98 8.04 11.42
C GLY A 122 -1.44 7.27 12.64
N VAL A 123 -0.91 7.62 13.80
CA VAL A 123 -1.33 7.03 15.06
C VAL A 123 -2.72 7.59 15.41
N ALA A 124 -3.73 6.72 15.40
CA ALA A 124 -5.08 7.08 15.84
C ALA A 124 -5.10 7.27 17.37
N ILE A 125 -5.51 8.46 17.81
CA ILE A 125 -5.55 8.87 19.21
C ILE A 125 -6.99 9.22 19.58
N ARG A 126 -7.38 8.96 20.83
CA ARG A 126 -8.69 9.36 21.34
C ARG A 126 -8.86 10.88 21.18
N LYS A 127 -10.00 11.29 20.63
CA LYS A 127 -10.42 12.69 20.48
C LYS A 127 -10.17 13.51 21.75
N GLY A 128 -9.63 14.72 21.58
CA GLY A 128 -9.44 15.72 22.62
C GLY A 128 -8.20 15.50 23.48
N ASN A 129 -7.31 14.57 23.11
CA ASN A 129 -6.06 14.31 23.83
C ASN A 129 -4.87 14.99 23.13
N GLU A 130 -4.86 16.32 23.15
CA GLU A 130 -3.86 17.12 22.45
C GLU A 130 -2.42 16.87 22.95
N ASP A 131 -2.24 16.62 24.23
CA ASP A 131 -0.92 16.36 24.81
C ASP A 131 -0.31 15.07 24.25
N LEU A 132 -1.14 14.02 24.11
CA LEU A 132 -0.69 12.78 23.51
C LEU A 132 -0.41 12.94 22.01
N VAL A 133 -1.22 13.74 21.29
CA VAL A 133 -0.95 14.06 19.87
C VAL A 133 0.41 14.75 19.74
N LYS A 134 0.67 15.79 20.54
CA LYS A 134 1.95 16.53 20.52
C LYS A 134 3.13 15.65 20.89
N ALA A 135 3.00 14.80 21.90
CA ALA A 135 4.05 13.87 22.30
C ALA A 135 4.39 12.87 21.19
N VAL A 136 3.37 12.31 20.53
CA VAL A 136 3.55 11.38 19.41
C VAL A 136 4.16 12.08 18.20
N ASP A 137 3.69 13.27 17.85
CA ASP A 137 4.25 14.08 16.76
C ASP A 137 5.71 14.44 17.00
N GLY A 138 6.07 14.80 18.24
CA GLY A 138 7.45 15.06 18.62
C GLY A 138 8.35 13.84 18.40
N ALA A 139 7.92 12.66 18.86
CA ALA A 139 8.66 11.42 18.67
C ALA A 139 8.83 11.06 17.18
N ILE A 140 7.77 11.19 16.38
CA ILE A 140 7.84 10.94 14.93
C ILE A 140 8.83 11.91 14.26
N ALA A 141 8.77 13.20 14.62
CA ALA A 141 9.66 14.23 14.06
C ALA A 141 11.13 13.97 14.43
N GLU A 142 11.41 13.56 15.68
CA GLU A 142 12.76 13.18 16.10
C GLU A 142 13.28 11.98 15.29
N MET A 143 12.46 10.94 15.12
CA MET A 143 12.81 9.75 14.33
C MET A 143 12.97 10.02 12.84
N GLN A 144 12.26 11.02 12.31
CA GLN A 144 12.46 11.48 10.93
C GLN A 144 13.78 12.24 10.79
N LYS A 145 14.09 13.09 11.77
CA LYS A 145 15.28 13.95 11.77
C LYS A 145 16.58 13.16 11.97
N ASP A 146 16.57 12.16 12.85
CA ASP A 146 17.73 11.32 13.13
C ASP A 146 17.93 10.17 12.10
N GLY A 147 16.94 9.96 11.21
CA GLY A 147 16.97 8.93 10.18
C GLY A 147 16.54 7.54 10.65
N SER A 148 16.18 7.36 11.93
CA SER A 148 15.71 6.09 12.50
C SER A 148 14.47 5.57 11.78
N LEU A 149 13.53 6.45 11.41
CA LEU A 149 12.32 6.05 10.70
C LEU A 149 12.61 5.54 9.28
N LYS A 150 13.58 6.16 8.59
CA LYS A 150 14.07 5.70 7.29
C LYS A 150 14.77 4.35 7.41
N ALA A 151 15.67 4.19 8.39
CA ALA A 151 16.38 2.94 8.62
C ALA A 151 15.42 1.77 8.92
N LEU A 152 14.36 2.03 9.71
CA LEU A 152 13.29 1.05 9.94
C LEU A 152 12.54 0.72 8.63
N SER A 153 12.22 1.74 7.84
CA SER A 153 11.55 1.57 6.54
C SER A 153 12.35 0.69 5.58
N GLU A 154 13.65 0.95 5.44
CA GLU A 154 14.55 0.15 4.59
C GLU A 154 14.74 -1.27 5.13
N LYS A 155 14.90 -1.42 6.45
CA LYS A 155 15.01 -2.73 7.10
C LYS A 155 13.81 -3.63 6.78
N TRP A 156 12.59 -3.12 6.99
CA TRP A 156 11.38 -3.91 6.83
C TRP A 156 10.91 -3.99 5.38
N PHE A 157 10.90 -2.87 4.65
CA PHE A 157 10.28 -2.78 3.33
C PHE A 157 11.29 -2.62 2.19
N GLY A 158 12.55 -2.29 2.47
CA GLY A 158 13.58 -2.14 1.42
C GLY A 158 13.42 -0.87 0.60
N ALA A 159 12.57 0.05 1.07
CA ALA A 159 12.35 1.36 0.50
C ALA A 159 12.04 2.35 1.64
N ASP A 160 12.24 3.64 1.38
CA ASP A 160 11.80 4.71 2.28
C ASP A 160 10.28 4.89 2.12
N VAL A 161 9.52 4.39 3.10
CA VAL A 161 8.05 4.44 3.10
C VAL A 161 7.50 5.62 3.90
N THR A 162 8.38 6.58 4.26
CA THR A 162 8.00 7.78 5.01
C THR A 162 7.55 8.94 4.11
N LYS A 163 7.60 8.77 2.78
CA LYS A 163 7.44 9.84 1.79
C LYS A 163 6.47 9.46 0.67
#